data_AF-A0A7R9XUX3-F1
#
_entry.id   AF-A0A7R9XUX3-F1
#
_cell.length_a   1.000
_cell.length_b   1.000
_cell.length_c   1.000
_cell.angle_alpha   90.00
_cell.angle_beta   90.00
_cell.angle_gamma   90.00
#
_symmetry.space_group_name_H-M   'P 1'
#
loop_
_entity.id
_entity.type
_entity.pdbx_description
1 polymer ?
#
loop_
_entity_poly.entity_id
_entity_poly.type
_entity_poly.pdbx_seq_one_letter_code
_entity_poly.pdbx_strand_id
1 'polypeptide(L)'
;KERSARGTGIGNAPATGGSSRRGGDRAGASDEHNHYEVFPRQGARKPALLLQLESLLQEKLRQTGKLAEAKTGRWGAASHEPIEDAYDPSGVLALEAHRQTFEAFINAFATYRPLLEKVKDHYDRALDAALKTEHENVFLRSELAAVERRKAKAIESARAEANAKAANARGDLARRAVVAEEAAAAAAKAVASRDAEIEALRAQVAALTRERDDAVKERGIMRDKALADASWSSTPATERLSEMTLPPVPAHFQRVDVKLEDGEGGLRAHVDGDEEEAADAAEEEA
;
A
#
# COMPACT_ATOMS: atom_id res chain seq x y z
N LYS A 1 -6.10 -36.79 -25.56
CA LYS A 1 -5.46 -35.69 -26.33
C LYS A 1 -4.89 -34.76 -25.27
N GLU A 2 -3.60 -34.57 -25.05
CA GLU A 2 -2.37 -34.92 -25.76
C GLU A 2 -1.30 -35.32 -24.74
N ARG A 3 -0.31 -36.07 -25.24
CA ARG A 3 0.92 -36.50 -24.55
C ARG A 3 1.98 -35.43 -24.75
N SER A 4 2.91 -35.27 -23.81
CA SER A 4 4.33 -35.10 -24.15
C SER A 4 5.20 -35.47 -22.95
N ALA A 5 6.35 -36.03 -23.25
CA ALA A 5 7.24 -36.82 -22.40
C ALA A 5 8.69 -36.32 -22.58
N ARG A 6 9.60 -36.92 -21.78
CA ARG A 6 11.10 -36.88 -21.77
C ARG A 6 11.68 -35.89 -20.75
N GLY A 7 12.68 -36.23 -19.92
CA GLY A 7 13.55 -37.42 -19.80
C GLY A 7 14.12 -37.50 -18.36
N THR A 8 14.35 -38.69 -17.79
CA THR A 8 15.63 -39.46 -17.76
C THR A 8 16.85 -38.59 -17.43
N GLY A 9 17.68 -38.82 -16.41
CA GLY A 9 17.88 -39.92 -15.49
C GLY A 9 19.36 -39.91 -15.09
N ILE A 10 19.70 -40.00 -13.79
CA ILE A 10 21.08 -40.27 -13.33
C ILE A 10 20.98 -41.30 -12.21
N GLY A 11 21.64 -42.44 -12.44
CA GLY A 11 21.57 -43.66 -11.67
C GLY A 11 22.34 -43.58 -10.36
N ASN A 12 21.74 -44.20 -9.35
CA ASN A 12 22.34 -44.54 -8.07
C ASN A 12 22.68 -46.04 -8.12
N ALA A 13 23.93 -46.41 -7.87
CA ALA A 13 24.35 -47.81 -7.79
C ALA A 13 25.15 -48.02 -6.50
N PRO A 14 24.70 -48.90 -5.58
CA PRO A 14 25.58 -49.53 -4.62
C PRO A 14 26.03 -50.91 -5.13
N ALA A 15 27.34 -51.15 -5.00
CA ALA A 15 28.02 -52.39 -5.34
C ALA A 15 27.67 -53.52 -4.37
N THR A 16 27.16 -54.62 -4.91
CA THR A 16 27.08 -55.91 -4.22
C THR A 16 28.26 -56.79 -4.64
N GLY A 17 28.98 -57.29 -3.63
CA GLY A 17 30.04 -58.28 -3.80
C GLY A 17 29.48 -59.65 -4.17
N GLY A 18 30.23 -60.38 -4.99
CA GLY A 18 29.94 -61.75 -5.39
C GLY A 18 31.22 -62.43 -5.89
N SER A 19 31.68 -63.38 -5.11
CA SER A 19 32.93 -64.14 -5.21
C SER A 19 33.02 -65.10 -6.41
N SER A 20 34.26 -65.51 -6.70
CA SER A 20 34.69 -66.76 -7.34
C SER A 20 34.84 -66.77 -8.86
N ARG A 21 36.08 -66.55 -9.33
CA ARG A 21 36.66 -67.41 -10.37
C ARG A 21 38.09 -67.81 -10.01
N ARG A 22 38.28 -69.12 -10.06
CA ARG A 22 39.44 -69.93 -9.78
C ARG A 22 40.26 -70.08 -11.06
N GLY A 23 41.58 -69.93 -10.94
CA GLY A 23 42.56 -70.65 -11.78
C GLY A 23 43.20 -69.87 -12.94
N GLY A 24 44.52 -69.97 -13.03
CA GLY A 24 45.24 -69.87 -14.30
C GLY A 24 46.50 -69.03 -14.27
N ASP A 25 47.64 -69.69 -14.20
CA ASP A 25 49.02 -69.18 -14.28
C ASP A 25 49.29 -68.20 -15.43
N ARG A 26 50.21 -67.24 -15.19
CA ARG A 26 51.33 -66.97 -16.10
C ARG A 26 52.42 -66.11 -15.45
N ALA A 27 53.61 -66.70 -15.40
CA ALA A 27 54.88 -66.04 -15.19
C ALA A 27 55.21 -65.07 -16.35
N GLY A 28 55.96 -64.00 -16.06
CA GLY A 28 56.70 -63.25 -17.08
C GLY A 28 56.87 -61.76 -16.82
N ALA A 29 58.03 -61.41 -16.25
CA ALA A 29 58.86 -60.25 -16.56
C ALA A 29 58.25 -58.82 -16.56
N SER A 30 58.68 -58.01 -15.59
CA SER A 30 59.41 -56.76 -15.86
C SER A 30 60.12 -56.32 -14.59
N ASP A 31 61.42 -56.63 -14.59
CA ASP A 31 62.44 -56.08 -13.72
C ASP A 31 62.73 -54.66 -14.22
N GLU A 32 62.12 -53.64 -13.64
CA GLU A 32 62.53 -52.23 -13.75
C GLU A 32 61.59 -51.36 -12.90
N HIS A 33 62.03 -51.08 -11.68
CA HIS A 33 61.61 -50.02 -10.73
C HIS A 33 61.61 -50.56 -9.29
N ASN A 34 62.79 -50.96 -8.81
CA ASN A 34 63.11 -51.02 -7.39
C ASN A 34 63.14 -49.59 -6.81
N HIS A 35 61.98 -48.98 -6.64
CA HIS A 35 61.84 -47.77 -5.83
C HIS A 35 61.77 -48.18 -4.36
N TYR A 36 62.91 -48.06 -3.67
CA TYR A 36 63.02 -47.96 -2.22
C TYR A 36 62.00 -48.78 -1.42
N GLU A 37 62.14 -50.10 -1.40
CA GLU A 37 61.45 -50.94 -0.42
C GLU A 37 62.08 -50.72 0.96
N VAL A 38 61.69 -49.63 1.65
CA VAL A 38 62.12 -49.28 3.02
C VAL A 38 61.38 -50.10 4.08
N PHE A 39 60.50 -51.03 3.67
CA PHE A 39 59.76 -51.88 4.60
C PHE A 39 59.89 -53.36 4.23
N PRO A 40 60.23 -54.25 5.17
CA PRO A 40 60.28 -55.67 4.91
C PRO A 40 58.87 -56.17 4.57
N ARG A 41 58.71 -56.78 3.39
CA ARG A 41 57.53 -57.56 2.97
C ARG A 41 57.42 -58.87 3.75
N GLN A 42 57.32 -58.81 5.08
CA GLN A 42 56.98 -59.98 5.91
C GLN A 42 55.50 -59.90 6.29
N GLY A 43 54.66 -60.47 5.41
CA GLY A 43 53.29 -60.94 5.65
C GLY A 43 52.40 -60.16 6.63
N ALA A 44 51.52 -59.30 6.09
CA ALA A 44 50.20 -58.90 6.62
C ALA A 44 50.07 -58.40 8.08
N ARG A 45 51.13 -58.32 8.86
CA ARG A 45 51.09 -57.85 10.25
C ARG A 45 51.40 -56.38 10.30
N LYS A 46 50.46 -55.58 10.81
CA LYS A 46 50.69 -54.17 11.10
C LYS A 46 51.92 -54.05 12.01
N PRO A 47 52.85 -53.13 11.73
CA PRO A 47 54.03 -52.92 12.57
C PRO A 47 53.60 -52.54 13.99
N ALA A 48 54.34 -53.03 14.99
CA ALA A 48 53.97 -52.92 16.41
C ALA A 48 53.74 -51.46 16.85
N LEU A 49 54.54 -50.52 16.33
CA LEU A 49 54.37 -49.10 16.60
C LEU A 49 53.01 -48.56 16.12
N LEU A 50 52.55 -48.95 14.92
CA LEU A 50 51.24 -48.52 14.42
C LEU A 50 50.11 -49.08 15.28
N LEU A 51 50.20 -50.34 15.73
CA LEU A 51 49.21 -50.92 16.65
C LEU A 51 49.16 -50.16 17.98
N GLN A 52 50.31 -49.76 18.51
CA GLN A 52 50.40 -48.95 19.73
C GLN A 52 49.80 -47.55 19.54
N LEU A 53 50.08 -46.90 18.41
CA LEU A 53 49.53 -45.57 18.11
C LEU A 53 48.03 -45.60 17.84
N GLU A 54 47.53 -46.62 17.14
CA GLU A 54 46.08 -46.82 16.91
C GLU A 54 45.33 -47.02 18.24
N SER A 55 45.85 -47.85 19.15
CA SER A 55 45.25 -48.05 20.47
C SER A 55 45.31 -46.81 21.35
N LEU A 56 46.43 -46.06 21.31
CA LEU A 56 46.55 -44.78 21.99
C LEU A 56 45.53 -43.78 21.46
N LEU A 57 45.40 -43.64 20.14
CA LEU A 57 44.44 -42.72 19.52
C LEU A 57 43.00 -43.08 19.88
N GLN A 58 42.64 -44.36 19.82
CA GLN A 58 41.29 -44.81 20.21
C GLN A 58 40.98 -44.47 21.66
N GLU A 59 41.93 -44.69 22.58
CA GLU A 59 41.73 -44.35 23.99
C GLU A 59 41.63 -42.84 24.19
N LYS A 60 42.44 -42.05 23.47
CA LYS A 60 42.39 -40.58 23.52
C LYS A 60 41.07 -40.04 22.96
N LEU A 61 40.61 -40.55 21.82
CA LEU A 61 39.31 -40.18 21.23
C LEU A 61 38.14 -40.59 22.12
N ARG A 62 38.24 -41.74 22.81
CA ARG A 62 37.24 -42.16 23.79
C ARG A 62 37.23 -41.22 25.00
N GLN A 63 38.38 -40.80 25.48
CA GLN A 63 38.49 -39.83 26.58
C GLN A 63 37.96 -38.46 26.17
N THR A 64 38.25 -38.00 24.96
CA THR A 64 37.74 -36.72 24.45
C THR A 64 36.24 -36.76 24.20
N GLY A 65 35.71 -37.90 23.73
CA GLY A 65 34.26 -38.13 23.63
C GLY A 65 33.56 -38.00 24.98
N LYS A 66 34.09 -38.65 26.03
CA LYS A 66 33.56 -38.51 27.40
C LYS A 66 33.67 -37.09 27.95
N LEU A 67 34.75 -36.38 27.65
CA LEU A 67 34.92 -34.98 28.05
C LEU A 67 33.96 -34.05 27.28
N ALA A 68 33.72 -34.33 26.00
CA ALA A 68 32.74 -33.62 25.19
C ALA A 68 31.33 -33.85 25.74
N GLU A 69 30.93 -35.09 26.02
CA GLU A 69 29.65 -35.46 26.65
C GLU A 69 29.47 -34.81 28.03
N ALA A 70 30.51 -34.79 28.86
CA ALA A 70 30.45 -34.13 30.17
C ALA A 70 30.29 -32.60 30.06
N LYS A 71 30.88 -31.99 29.02
CA LYS A 71 30.73 -30.56 28.75
C LYS A 71 29.37 -30.23 28.16
N THR A 72 28.87 -31.01 27.19
CA THR A 72 27.55 -30.79 26.59
C THR A 72 26.41 -31.09 27.58
N GLY A 73 26.55 -32.11 28.43
CA GLY A 73 25.58 -32.42 29.48
C GLY A 73 25.43 -31.33 30.57
N ARG A 74 26.43 -30.46 30.74
CA ARG A 74 26.40 -29.32 31.67
C ARG A 74 25.77 -28.06 31.08
N TRP A 75 25.69 -27.95 29.75
CA TRP A 75 25.24 -26.77 29.01
C TRP A 75 23.99 -27.00 28.15
N GLY A 76 23.10 -27.88 28.62
CA GLY A 76 21.68 -27.79 28.28
C GLY A 76 21.20 -28.74 27.19
N ALA A 77 20.48 -29.77 27.61
CA ALA A 77 19.48 -30.49 26.82
C ALA A 77 18.23 -29.62 26.49
N ALA A 78 18.37 -28.29 26.41
CA ALA A 78 17.25 -27.34 26.40
C ALA A 78 17.00 -26.64 25.06
N SER A 79 17.79 -26.90 24.01
CA SER A 79 17.49 -26.43 22.66
C SER A 79 17.50 -27.61 21.71
N HIS A 80 16.34 -28.23 21.55
CA HIS A 80 16.07 -29.29 20.58
C HIS A 80 15.96 -28.73 19.13
N GLU A 81 16.68 -27.65 18.83
CA GLU A 81 16.93 -27.23 17.46
C GLU A 81 18.41 -27.48 17.19
N PRO A 82 18.75 -28.28 16.16
CA PRO A 82 20.11 -28.35 15.68
C PRO A 82 20.46 -26.96 15.17
N ILE A 83 21.17 -26.19 16.00
CA ILE A 83 21.90 -25.03 15.50
C ILE A 83 23.00 -25.63 14.64
N GLU A 84 22.75 -25.82 13.35
CA GLU A 84 23.70 -26.38 12.37
C GLU A 84 25.03 -25.58 12.34
N ASP A 85 25.04 -24.37 12.90
CA ASP A 85 26.18 -23.46 13.01
C ASP A 85 26.80 -23.38 14.42
N ALA A 86 26.39 -24.22 15.38
CA ALA A 86 27.00 -24.19 16.71
C ALA A 86 28.42 -24.78 16.65
N TYR A 87 29.38 -24.01 17.18
CA TYR A 87 30.76 -24.45 17.36
C TYR A 87 30.80 -25.83 18.03
N ASP A 88 31.39 -26.83 17.37
CA ASP A 88 31.51 -28.18 17.89
C ASP A 88 32.79 -28.32 18.76
N PRO A 89 32.67 -28.30 20.10
CA PRO A 89 33.82 -28.46 20.98
C PRO A 89 34.42 -29.87 20.91
N SER A 90 33.69 -30.85 20.35
CA SER A 90 34.16 -32.23 20.23
C SER A 90 35.23 -32.37 19.14
N GLY A 91 35.10 -31.62 18.04
CA GLY A 91 36.10 -31.58 16.96
C GLY A 91 37.46 -31.06 17.41
N VAL A 92 37.50 -30.03 18.27
CA VAL A 92 38.76 -29.49 18.81
C VAL A 92 39.42 -30.44 19.79
N LEU A 93 38.64 -31.12 20.63
CA LEU A 93 39.17 -32.14 21.53
C LEU A 93 39.68 -33.37 20.75
N ALA A 94 39.02 -33.75 19.65
CA ALA A 94 39.49 -34.81 18.77
C ALA A 94 40.82 -34.43 18.07
N LEU A 95 40.95 -33.18 17.59
CA LEU A 95 42.20 -32.68 17.01
C LEU A 95 43.37 -32.75 18.00
N GLU A 96 43.11 -32.43 19.28
CA GLU A 96 44.13 -32.54 20.33
C GLU A 96 44.55 -34.01 20.59
N ALA A 97 43.62 -34.96 20.52
CA ALA A 97 43.96 -36.38 20.55
C ALA A 97 44.90 -36.78 19.39
N HIS A 98 44.60 -36.30 18.19
CA HIS A 98 45.45 -36.53 17.01
C HIS A 98 46.84 -35.88 17.15
N ARG A 99 46.94 -34.67 17.72
CA ARG A 99 48.22 -34.00 18.03
C ARG A 99 49.08 -34.80 18.99
N GLN A 100 48.47 -35.31 20.07
CA GLN A 100 49.17 -36.14 21.07
C GLN A 100 49.66 -37.48 20.49
N THR A 101 48.85 -38.12 19.63
CA THR A 101 49.29 -39.34 18.93
C THR A 101 50.41 -39.05 17.93
N PHE A 102 50.35 -37.93 17.22
CA PHE A 102 51.40 -37.54 16.29
C PHE A 102 52.72 -37.22 17.01
N GLU A 103 52.67 -36.57 18.17
CA GLU A 103 53.84 -36.35 19.02
C GLU A 103 54.45 -37.68 19.51
N ALA A 104 53.62 -38.63 19.95
CA ALA A 104 54.07 -39.97 20.31
C ALA A 104 54.72 -40.72 19.13
N PHE A 105 54.18 -40.54 17.92
CA PHE A 105 54.78 -41.07 16.69
C PHE A 105 56.17 -40.48 16.44
N ILE A 106 56.31 -39.15 16.53
CA ILE A 106 57.61 -38.46 16.32
C ILE A 106 58.65 -38.93 17.35
N ASN A 107 58.25 -39.05 18.62
CA ASN A 107 59.12 -39.48 19.70
C ASN A 107 59.67 -40.91 19.49
N ALA A 108 58.90 -41.77 18.81
CA ALA A 108 59.33 -43.14 18.49
C ALA A 108 60.44 -43.20 17.42
N PHE A 109 60.63 -42.15 16.62
CA PHE A 109 61.76 -42.06 15.68
C PHE A 109 62.90 -41.26 16.30
N ALA A 110 64.11 -41.83 16.33
CA ALA A 110 65.31 -41.13 16.79
C ALA A 110 65.99 -40.38 15.64
N THR A 111 66.13 -41.03 14.47
CA THR A 111 66.93 -40.51 13.34
C THR A 111 66.27 -39.36 12.59
N TYR A 112 64.95 -39.46 12.36
CA TYR A 112 64.19 -38.47 11.59
C TYR A 112 63.46 -37.43 12.45
N ARG A 113 63.66 -37.47 13.77
CA ARG A 113 62.96 -36.62 14.73
C ARG A 113 63.01 -35.13 14.37
N PRO A 114 64.18 -34.52 14.06
CA PRO A 114 64.24 -33.08 13.79
C PRO A 114 63.50 -32.66 12.52
N LEU A 115 63.37 -33.55 11.54
CA LEU A 115 62.59 -33.29 10.33
C LEU A 115 61.09 -33.39 10.62
N LEU A 116 60.68 -34.43 11.35
CA LEU A 116 59.28 -34.64 11.71
C LEU A 116 58.76 -33.56 12.67
N GLU A 117 59.59 -33.05 13.57
CA GLU A 117 59.27 -31.89 14.43
C GLU A 117 58.98 -30.63 13.60
N LYS A 118 59.81 -30.33 12.58
CA LYS A 118 59.55 -29.20 11.67
C LYS A 118 58.23 -29.37 10.92
N VAL A 119 57.94 -30.59 10.45
CA VAL A 119 56.68 -30.91 9.78
C VAL A 119 55.51 -30.71 10.73
N LYS A 120 55.60 -31.19 11.98
CA LYS A 120 54.61 -30.94 13.03
C LYS A 120 54.37 -29.46 13.26
N ASP A 121 55.42 -28.67 13.41
CA ASP A 121 55.29 -27.23 13.65
C ASP A 121 54.54 -26.52 12.51
N HIS A 122 54.81 -26.89 11.25
CA HIS A 122 54.09 -26.34 10.11
C HIS A 122 52.63 -26.77 10.09
N TYR A 123 52.33 -28.04 10.36
CA TYR A 123 50.96 -28.54 10.46
C TYR A 123 50.19 -27.89 11.61
N ASP A 124 50.81 -27.76 12.79
CA ASP A 124 50.18 -27.16 13.97
C ASP A 124 49.84 -25.69 13.73
N ARG A 125 50.75 -24.92 13.12
CA ARG A 125 50.48 -23.52 12.73
C ARG A 125 49.35 -23.41 11.71
N ALA A 126 49.31 -24.30 10.72
CA ALA A 126 48.25 -24.31 9.72
C ALA A 126 46.89 -24.68 10.34
N LEU A 127 46.86 -25.67 11.24
CA LEU A 127 45.67 -26.07 11.98
C LEU A 127 45.18 -24.95 12.91
N ASP A 128 46.08 -24.28 13.63
CA ASP A 128 45.71 -23.15 14.50
C ASP A 128 45.16 -21.96 13.70
N ALA A 129 45.72 -21.69 12.51
CA ALA A 129 45.18 -20.68 11.61
C ALA A 129 43.79 -21.06 11.10
N ALA A 130 43.60 -22.31 10.66
CA ALA A 130 42.30 -22.82 10.22
C ALA A 130 41.26 -22.78 11.34
N LEU A 131 41.62 -23.20 12.56
CA LEU A 131 40.75 -23.12 13.72
C LEU A 131 40.33 -21.69 14.01
N LYS A 132 41.24 -20.73 13.98
CA LYS A 132 40.89 -19.30 14.15
C LYS A 132 39.89 -18.83 13.11
N THR A 133 40.12 -19.14 11.84
CA THR A 133 39.20 -18.75 10.75
C THR A 133 37.82 -19.41 10.89
N GLU A 134 37.75 -20.65 11.36
CA GLU A 134 36.47 -21.34 11.63
C GLU A 134 35.72 -20.70 12.80
N HIS A 135 36.41 -20.35 13.90
CA HIS A 135 35.80 -19.64 15.02
C HIS A 135 35.25 -18.27 14.60
N GLU A 136 36.03 -17.53 13.80
CA GLU A 136 35.59 -16.26 13.21
C GLU A 136 34.37 -16.47 12.30
N ASN A 137 34.35 -17.53 11.49
CA ASN A 137 33.21 -17.84 10.62
C ASN A 137 31.93 -18.13 11.41
N VAL A 138 32.02 -18.98 12.43
CA VAL A 138 30.89 -19.28 13.34
C VAL A 138 30.40 -18.01 14.04
N PHE A 139 31.33 -17.18 14.54
CA PHE A 139 31.01 -15.90 15.16
C PHE A 139 30.26 -14.98 14.18
N LEU A 140 30.79 -14.79 12.96
CA LEU A 140 30.17 -13.95 11.94
C LEU A 140 28.80 -14.47 11.49
N ARG A 141 28.61 -15.78 11.39
CA ARG A 141 27.28 -16.38 11.12
C ARG A 141 26.29 -16.06 12.24
N SER A 142 26.73 -16.15 13.49
CA SER A 142 25.88 -15.83 14.64
C SER A 142 25.48 -14.34 14.67
N GLU A 143 26.41 -13.44 14.32
CA GLU A 143 26.14 -12.01 14.20
C GLU A 143 25.21 -11.71 13.02
N LEU A 144 25.42 -12.35 11.88
CA LEU A 144 24.56 -12.23 10.70
C LEU A 144 23.11 -12.63 11.04
N ALA A 145 22.94 -13.79 11.67
CA ALA A 145 21.62 -14.26 12.12
C ALA A 145 20.97 -13.29 13.13
N ALA A 146 21.75 -12.71 14.04
CA ALA A 146 21.24 -11.69 14.97
C ALA A 146 20.81 -10.41 14.24
N VAL A 147 21.57 -9.96 13.23
CA VAL A 147 21.24 -8.79 12.40
C VAL A 147 19.99 -9.06 11.57
N GLU A 148 19.84 -10.24 10.98
CA GLU A 148 18.65 -10.63 10.21
C GLU A 148 17.39 -10.63 11.09
N ARG A 149 17.47 -11.17 12.32
CA ARG A 149 16.38 -11.09 13.29
C ARG A 149 16.01 -9.65 13.64
N ARG A 150 17.01 -8.75 13.80
CA ARG A 150 16.76 -7.32 14.04
C ARG A 150 16.10 -6.65 12.83
N LYS A 151 16.55 -6.95 11.62
CA LYS A 151 15.95 -6.44 10.37
C LYS A 151 14.51 -6.92 10.22
N ALA A 152 14.22 -8.20 10.46
CA ALA A 152 12.87 -8.74 10.40
C ALA A 152 11.93 -8.02 11.38
N LYS A 153 12.35 -7.82 12.63
CA LYS A 153 11.59 -7.07 13.63
C LYS A 153 11.34 -5.61 13.21
N ALA A 154 12.34 -4.94 12.65
CA ALA A 154 12.20 -3.56 12.17
C ALA A 154 11.24 -3.45 10.97
N ILE A 155 11.25 -4.44 10.06
CA ILE A 155 10.30 -4.50 8.95
C ILE A 155 8.88 -4.73 9.47
N GLU A 156 8.71 -5.62 10.44
CA GLU A 156 7.42 -5.91 11.06
C GLU A 156 6.86 -4.66 11.77
N SER A 157 7.68 -3.95 12.56
CA SER A 157 7.26 -2.72 13.23
C SER A 157 6.91 -1.62 12.22
N ALA A 158 7.70 -1.44 11.16
CA ALA A 158 7.41 -0.47 10.11
C ALA A 158 6.10 -0.78 9.37
N ARG A 159 5.81 -2.07 9.11
CA ARG A 159 4.54 -2.51 8.52
C ARG A 159 3.37 -2.25 9.47
N ALA A 160 3.53 -2.53 10.75
CA ALA A 160 2.50 -2.26 11.76
C ALA A 160 2.20 -0.76 11.85
N GLU A 161 3.22 0.10 11.88
CA GLU A 161 3.06 1.55 11.89
C GLU A 161 2.41 2.08 10.61
N ALA A 162 2.81 1.58 9.44
CA ALA A 162 2.22 1.97 8.17
C ALA A 162 0.73 1.58 8.10
N ASN A 163 0.38 0.38 8.57
CA ASN A 163 -1.00 -0.09 8.65
C ASN A 163 -1.82 0.75 9.63
N ALA A 164 -1.26 1.10 10.79
CA ALA A 164 -1.93 1.97 11.77
C ALA A 164 -2.19 3.37 11.19
N LYS A 165 -1.20 3.97 10.51
CA LYS A 165 -1.36 5.26 9.82
C LYS A 165 -2.41 5.19 8.72
N ALA A 166 -2.41 4.13 7.92
CA ALA A 166 -3.41 3.93 6.88
C ALA A 166 -4.83 3.73 7.45
N ALA A 167 -4.97 3.00 8.57
CA ALA A 167 -6.24 2.82 9.26
C ALA A 167 -6.78 4.16 9.80
N ASN A 168 -5.92 4.98 10.42
CA ASN A 168 -6.29 6.30 10.89
C ASN A 168 -6.73 7.21 9.74
N ALA A 169 -5.98 7.25 8.63
CA ALA A 169 -6.34 8.03 7.46
C ALA A 169 -7.68 7.58 6.84
N ARG A 170 -7.95 6.27 6.78
CA ARG A 170 -9.26 5.75 6.34
C ARG A 170 -10.39 6.16 7.29
N GLY A 171 -10.14 6.13 8.60
CA GLY A 171 -11.09 6.59 9.62
C GLY A 171 -11.42 8.08 9.45
N ASP A 172 -10.42 8.93 9.22
CA ASP A 172 -10.60 10.36 9.02
C ASP A 172 -11.36 10.67 7.72
N LEU A 173 -11.05 9.96 6.63
CA LEU A 173 -11.78 10.10 5.37
C LEU A 173 -13.24 9.66 5.52
N ALA A 174 -13.51 8.56 6.23
CA ALA A 174 -14.87 8.12 6.50
C ALA A 174 -15.67 9.16 7.30
N ARG A 175 -15.05 9.77 8.32
CA ARG A 175 -15.70 10.86 9.10
C ARG A 175 -16.02 12.07 8.21
N ARG A 176 -15.09 12.48 7.33
CA ARG A 176 -15.32 13.59 6.40
C ARG A 176 -16.42 13.27 5.38
N ALA A 177 -16.49 12.03 4.91
CA ALA A 177 -17.55 11.59 4.01
C ALA A 177 -18.93 11.70 4.68
N VAL A 178 -19.07 11.25 5.93
CA VAL A 178 -20.33 11.38 6.68
C VAL A 178 -20.72 12.85 6.85
N VAL A 179 -19.79 13.72 7.26
CA VAL A 179 -20.08 15.16 7.39
C VAL A 179 -20.50 15.78 6.07
N ALA A 180 -19.87 15.39 4.96
CA ALA A 180 -20.23 15.86 3.62
C ALA A 180 -21.60 15.35 3.17
N GLU A 181 -21.94 14.10 3.46
CA GLU A 181 -23.27 13.52 3.20
C GLU A 181 -24.36 14.23 4.00
N GLU A 182 -24.12 14.52 5.28
CA GLU A 182 -25.04 15.26 6.13
C GLU A 182 -25.25 16.71 5.62
N ALA A 183 -24.16 17.39 5.24
CA ALA A 183 -24.23 18.72 4.66
C ALA A 183 -24.98 18.74 3.32
N ALA A 184 -24.74 17.75 2.45
CA ALA A 184 -25.45 17.60 1.19
C ALA A 184 -26.95 17.32 1.42
N ALA A 185 -27.30 16.47 2.38
CA ALA A 185 -28.69 16.19 2.75
C ALA A 185 -29.38 17.43 3.32
N ALA A 186 -28.70 18.25 4.12
CA ALA A 186 -29.22 19.51 4.64
C ALA A 186 -29.44 20.54 3.50
N ALA A 187 -28.48 20.67 2.59
CA ALA A 187 -28.62 21.52 1.41
C ALA A 187 -29.78 21.09 0.51
N ALA A 188 -29.94 19.79 0.25
CA ALA A 188 -31.05 19.27 -0.53
C ALA A 188 -32.41 19.58 0.11
N LYS A 189 -32.52 19.48 1.44
CA LYS A 189 -33.73 19.89 2.17
C LYS A 189 -34.00 21.40 2.05
N ALA A 190 -32.98 22.23 2.11
CA ALA A 190 -33.10 23.68 1.97
C ALA A 190 -33.53 24.08 0.54
N VAL A 191 -33.00 23.39 -0.49
CA VAL A 191 -33.45 23.60 -1.87
C VAL A 191 -34.91 23.22 -2.02
N ALA A 192 -35.32 22.05 -1.52
CA ALA A 192 -36.71 21.61 -1.59
C ALA A 192 -37.68 22.57 -0.88
N SER A 193 -37.30 23.14 0.26
CA SER A 193 -38.14 24.13 0.95
C SER A 193 -38.22 25.46 0.19
N ARG A 194 -37.12 25.91 -0.41
CA ARG A 194 -37.09 27.12 -1.25
C ARG A 194 -37.90 26.94 -2.53
N ASP A 195 -37.82 25.77 -3.17
CA ASP A 195 -38.64 25.46 -4.34
C ASP A 195 -40.14 25.47 -4.00
N ALA A 196 -40.51 24.91 -2.85
CA ALA A 196 -41.91 24.95 -2.37
C ALA A 196 -42.39 26.39 -2.11
N GLU A 197 -41.53 27.25 -1.55
CA GLU A 197 -41.82 28.67 -1.33
C GLU A 197 -41.96 29.43 -2.65
N ILE A 198 -41.09 29.18 -3.62
CA ILE A 198 -41.16 29.76 -4.97
C ILE A 198 -42.48 29.36 -5.66
N GLU A 199 -42.89 28.10 -5.57
CA GLU A 199 -44.15 27.64 -6.15
C GLU A 199 -45.37 28.30 -5.46
N ALA A 200 -45.35 28.47 -4.14
CA ALA A 200 -46.39 29.19 -3.42
C ALA A 200 -46.48 30.67 -3.86
N LEU A 201 -45.34 31.35 -3.99
CA LEU A 201 -45.30 32.73 -4.47
C LEU A 201 -45.76 32.86 -5.93
N ARG A 202 -45.37 31.91 -6.81
CA ARG A 202 -45.87 31.86 -8.19
C ARG A 202 -47.38 31.70 -8.24
N ALA A 203 -47.95 30.84 -7.40
CA ALA A 203 -49.39 30.66 -7.30
C ALA A 203 -50.09 31.94 -6.81
N GLN A 204 -49.51 32.64 -5.82
CA GLN A 204 -50.04 33.92 -5.33
C GLN A 204 -49.99 35.01 -6.39
N VAL A 205 -48.87 35.16 -7.10
CA VAL A 205 -48.75 36.12 -8.21
C VAL A 205 -49.79 35.80 -9.29
N ALA A 206 -49.96 34.53 -9.66
CA ALA A 206 -50.97 34.12 -10.63
C ALA A 206 -52.41 34.41 -10.18
N ALA A 207 -52.70 34.35 -8.87
CA ALA A 207 -54.00 34.75 -8.33
C ALA A 207 -54.21 36.26 -8.42
N LEU A 208 -53.23 37.04 -7.95
CA LEU A 208 -53.27 38.51 -8.00
C LEU A 208 -53.36 39.04 -9.43
N THR A 209 -52.69 38.41 -10.40
CA THR A 209 -52.82 38.80 -11.82
C THR A 209 -54.24 38.56 -12.34
N ARG A 210 -54.91 37.47 -11.92
CA ARG A 210 -56.30 37.21 -12.31
C ARG A 210 -57.24 38.25 -11.70
N GLU A 211 -57.08 38.54 -10.41
CA GLU A 211 -57.86 39.59 -9.73
C GLU A 211 -57.67 40.95 -10.39
N ARG A 212 -56.44 41.31 -10.75
CA ARG A 212 -56.12 42.53 -11.49
C ARG A 212 -56.79 42.55 -12.85
N ASP A 213 -56.71 41.47 -13.62
CA ASP A 213 -57.30 41.40 -14.95
C ASP A 213 -58.84 41.46 -14.89
N ASP A 214 -59.45 40.84 -13.89
CA ASP A 214 -60.90 40.93 -13.66
C ASP A 214 -61.31 42.34 -13.24
N ALA A 215 -60.57 42.99 -12.34
CA ALA A 215 -60.79 44.39 -11.98
C ALA A 215 -60.62 45.35 -13.18
N VAL A 216 -59.67 45.08 -14.08
CA VAL A 216 -59.49 45.87 -15.32
C VAL A 216 -60.68 45.68 -16.26
N LYS A 217 -61.19 44.46 -16.42
CA LYS A 217 -62.41 44.20 -17.21
C LYS A 217 -63.61 44.92 -16.60
N GLU A 218 -63.80 44.83 -15.28
CA GLU A 218 -64.86 45.54 -14.57
C GLU A 218 -64.75 47.05 -14.76
N ARG A 219 -63.55 47.62 -14.63
CA ARG A 219 -63.31 49.04 -14.89
C ARG A 219 -63.64 49.42 -16.34
N GLY A 220 -63.31 48.56 -17.30
CA GLY A 220 -63.67 48.72 -18.72
C GLY A 220 -65.18 48.79 -18.91
N ILE A 221 -65.91 47.81 -18.36
CA ILE A 221 -67.38 47.78 -18.39
C ILE A 221 -67.98 49.03 -17.75
N MET A 222 -67.46 49.46 -16.60
CA MET A 222 -67.93 50.67 -15.92
C MET A 222 -67.64 51.94 -16.73
N ARG A 223 -66.47 52.01 -17.38
CA ARG A 223 -66.14 53.11 -18.30
C ARG A 223 -67.07 53.13 -19.51
N ASP A 224 -67.35 51.97 -20.12
CA ASP A 224 -68.24 51.88 -21.29
C ASP A 224 -69.67 52.27 -20.93
N LYS A 225 -70.16 51.85 -19.74
CA LYS A 225 -71.44 52.33 -19.19
C LYS A 225 -71.44 53.84 -18.97
N ALA A 226 -70.40 54.39 -18.36
CA ALA A 226 -70.28 55.83 -18.13
C ALA A 226 -70.21 56.62 -19.45
N LEU A 227 -69.53 56.09 -20.48
CA LEU A 227 -69.49 56.70 -21.81
C LEU A 227 -70.85 56.62 -22.51
N ALA A 228 -71.59 55.51 -22.36
CA ALA A 228 -72.95 55.39 -22.87
C ALA A 228 -73.91 56.37 -22.15
N ASP A 229 -73.77 56.53 -20.84
CA ASP A 229 -74.52 57.51 -20.04
C ASP A 229 -74.11 58.96 -20.38
N ALA A 230 -72.86 59.20 -20.80
CA ALA A 230 -72.37 60.49 -21.25
C ALA A 230 -72.69 60.79 -22.73
N SER A 231 -72.96 59.78 -23.56
CA SER A 231 -73.40 59.95 -24.95
C SER A 231 -74.88 60.33 -25.01
N TRP A 232 -75.20 61.56 -24.63
CA TRP A 232 -76.53 62.15 -24.84
C TRP A 232 -76.82 62.45 -26.32
N SER A 233 -75.78 62.38 -27.17
CA SER A 233 -75.80 62.72 -28.59
C SER A 233 -76.33 61.63 -29.52
N SER A 234 -76.72 60.46 -29.01
CA SER A 234 -77.28 59.35 -29.81
C SER A 234 -78.65 58.89 -29.30
N THR A 235 -79.38 59.77 -28.62
CA THR A 235 -80.79 59.50 -28.31
C THR A 235 -81.65 59.74 -29.56
N PRO A 236 -82.76 59.02 -29.77
CA PRO A 236 -83.63 59.18 -30.95
C PRO A 236 -84.25 60.60 -31.08
N ALA A 237 -84.13 61.42 -30.04
CA ALA A 237 -84.44 62.86 -30.10
C ALA A 237 -83.39 63.68 -30.87
N THR A 238 -82.11 63.28 -30.84
CA THR A 238 -81.00 63.96 -31.54
C THR A 238 -80.91 63.61 -33.02
N GLU A 239 -81.25 62.38 -33.43
CA GLU A 239 -81.41 62.03 -34.86
C GLU A 239 -82.56 62.80 -35.52
N ARG A 240 -83.64 63.07 -34.78
CA ARG A 240 -84.74 63.93 -35.28
C ARG A 240 -84.36 65.42 -35.37
N LEU A 241 -83.34 65.86 -34.63
CA LEU A 241 -82.84 67.24 -34.69
C LEU A 241 -81.80 67.44 -35.80
N SER A 242 -81.01 66.41 -36.14
CA SER A 242 -80.06 66.47 -37.26
C SER A 242 -80.73 66.41 -38.64
N GLU A 243 -81.93 65.83 -38.74
CA GLU A 243 -82.76 65.84 -39.95
C GLU A 243 -83.59 67.14 -40.13
N MET A 244 -83.66 67.99 -39.09
CA MET A 244 -84.29 69.31 -39.20
C MET A 244 -83.34 70.27 -39.93
N THR A 245 -83.59 70.47 -41.22
CA THR A 245 -82.97 71.57 -41.99
C THR A 245 -83.47 72.90 -41.42
N LEU A 246 -82.60 73.57 -40.65
CA LEU A 246 -82.84 74.93 -40.19
C LEU A 246 -82.92 75.89 -41.40
N PRO A 247 -83.88 76.82 -41.44
CA PRO A 247 -83.95 77.83 -42.49
C PRO A 247 -82.70 78.74 -42.44
N PRO A 248 -82.26 79.31 -43.58
CA PRO A 248 -81.09 80.19 -43.61
C PRO A 248 -81.30 81.38 -42.68
N VAL A 249 -80.29 81.65 -41.86
CA VAL A 249 -80.27 82.78 -40.92
C VAL A 249 -80.49 84.10 -41.69
N PRO A 250 -81.49 84.92 -41.33
CA PRO A 250 -81.74 86.21 -41.99
C PRO A 250 -80.55 87.17 -41.84
N ALA A 251 -80.27 87.95 -42.89
CA ALA A 251 -79.06 88.77 -43.05
C ALA A 251 -78.82 89.88 -41.99
N HIS A 252 -79.67 90.03 -40.97
CA HIS A 252 -79.55 91.00 -39.89
C HIS A 252 -79.04 90.42 -38.56
N PHE A 253 -78.74 89.12 -38.50
CA PHE A 253 -78.05 88.53 -37.35
C PHE A 253 -76.52 88.63 -37.53
N GLN A 254 -75.88 89.50 -36.76
CA GLN A 254 -74.42 89.52 -36.63
C GLN A 254 -73.95 88.26 -35.89
N ARG A 255 -73.13 87.45 -36.55
CA ARG A 255 -72.34 86.40 -35.89
C ARG A 255 -71.32 87.09 -34.98
N VAL A 256 -71.45 86.87 -33.67
CA VAL A 256 -70.38 87.19 -32.72
C VAL A 256 -69.53 85.93 -32.62
N ASP A 257 -68.39 85.92 -33.31
CA ASP A 257 -67.38 84.87 -33.16
C ASP A 257 -66.71 85.04 -31.80
N VAL A 258 -67.17 84.31 -30.78
CA VAL A 258 -66.48 84.19 -29.50
C VAL A 258 -65.31 83.24 -29.70
N LYS A 259 -64.09 83.76 -29.73
CA LYS A 259 -62.88 82.96 -29.62
C LYS A 259 -62.83 82.41 -28.19
N LEU A 260 -63.02 81.10 -28.04
CA LEU A 260 -62.63 80.39 -26.82
C LEU A 260 -61.11 80.37 -26.76
N GLU A 261 -60.55 80.90 -25.67
CA GLU A 261 -59.12 80.77 -25.37
C GLU A 261 -58.84 79.31 -24.97
N ASP A 262 -57.85 78.70 -25.61
CA ASP A 262 -57.35 77.37 -25.27
C ASP A 262 -56.85 77.39 -23.81
N GLY A 263 -57.60 76.82 -22.86
CA GLY A 263 -57.09 76.73 -21.49
C GLY A 263 -58.00 76.26 -20.36
N GLU A 264 -59.32 76.25 -20.50
CA GLU A 264 -60.22 75.94 -19.37
C GLU A 264 -60.89 74.56 -19.51
N GLY A 265 -60.08 73.50 -19.39
CA GLY A 265 -60.60 72.13 -19.47
C GLY A 265 -59.62 71.04 -19.09
N GLY A 266 -58.72 71.30 -18.14
CA GLY A 266 -57.72 70.32 -17.69
C GLY A 266 -58.14 69.60 -16.41
N LEU A 267 -58.58 68.34 -16.50
CA LEU A 267 -58.48 67.41 -15.38
C LEU A 267 -56.98 67.16 -15.12
N ARG A 268 -56.48 67.65 -13.98
CA ARG A 268 -55.10 67.40 -13.54
C ARG A 268 -54.93 65.90 -13.25
N ALA A 269 -54.03 65.25 -13.97
CA ALA A 269 -53.47 63.98 -13.53
C ALA A 269 -52.50 64.26 -12.38
N HIS A 270 -52.80 63.75 -11.19
CA HIS A 270 -51.84 63.68 -10.09
C HIS A 270 -50.78 62.65 -10.50
N VAL A 271 -49.58 63.13 -10.80
CA VAL A 271 -48.37 62.31 -10.93
C VAL A 271 -47.57 62.62 -9.68
N ASP A 272 -47.58 61.70 -8.73
CA ASP A 272 -46.62 61.70 -7.62
C ASP A 272 -45.44 60.82 -8.08
N GLY A 273 -44.35 61.47 -8.50
CA GLY A 273 -43.00 61.03 -8.13
C GLY A 273 -42.73 61.54 -6.70
N ASP A 274 -41.79 61.06 -5.91
CA ASP A 274 -40.57 60.30 -6.10
C ASP A 274 -40.28 59.63 -4.74
N GLU A 275 -39.46 58.56 -4.73
CA GLU A 275 -38.50 58.27 -3.64
C GLU A 275 -37.64 57.09 -4.14
N GLU A 276 -36.53 57.40 -4.79
CA GLU A 276 -35.19 57.62 -4.23
C GLU A 276 -34.36 56.34 -4.21
N GLU A 277 -33.25 56.48 -4.94
CA GLU A 277 -32.14 55.59 -5.16
C GLU A 277 -31.27 55.53 -3.91
N ALA A 278 -30.94 54.34 -3.44
CA ALA A 278 -29.74 54.13 -2.64
C ALA A 278 -29.16 52.75 -2.98
N ALA A 279 -28.30 52.74 -4.00
CA ALA A 279 -27.22 51.78 -4.07
C ALA A 279 -26.19 52.17 -3.00
N ASP A 280 -25.82 51.24 -2.13
CA ASP A 280 -24.45 51.23 -1.62
C ASP A 280 -23.96 49.79 -1.47
N ALA A 281 -22.78 49.59 -2.01
CA ALA A 281 -22.00 48.38 -1.94
C ALA A 281 -20.97 48.50 -0.82
N ALA A 282 -20.50 47.35 -0.37
CA ALA A 282 -19.19 47.07 0.21
C ALA A 282 -19.05 46.96 1.75
N GLU A 283 -18.06 46.11 2.06
CA GLU A 283 -17.35 45.86 3.32
C GLU A 283 -18.05 44.93 4.32
N GLU A 284 -17.62 43.66 4.46
CA GLU A 284 -16.34 43.21 5.05
C GLU A 284 -16.26 43.53 6.55
N GLU A 285 -16.60 42.56 7.41
CA GLU A 285 -15.72 42.09 8.49
C GLU A 285 -16.40 41.02 9.40
N ALA A 286 -15.55 40.10 9.86
CA ALA A 286 -15.66 39.14 10.98
C ALA A 286 -16.46 37.84 10.80
#